data_AF-A0A858U6B8-F1
#
_entry.id   AF-A0A858U6B8-F1
#
_cell.length_a   1.000
_cell.length_b   1.000
_cell.length_c   1.000
_cell.angle_alpha   90.00
_cell.angle_beta   90.00
_cell.angle_gamma   90.00
#
_symmetry.space_group_name_H-M   'P 1'
#
loop_
_entity.id
_entity.type
_entity.pdbx_description
1 polymer ?
#
loop_
_entity_poly.entity_id
_entity_poly.type
_entity_poly.pdbx_seq_one_letter_code
_entity_poly.pdbx_strand_id
1 'polypeptide(L)'
;MNPNYVYIDFEAITNPFARLINIPSGTPYAYTLGLLDDKNTFKVKTFIMDFKKHATINSMWAIIRKRILQDINNINQKLSIKNVIFIGHNPVLENKCIKKLFPENKVEPLIQKTTVSLSKLTAKFFNKNYFSKTKNVIESTNDNYLKNALIDKDGAIASFLGYWLYVNSLKNLRANDKKKKFLIELNEKNILKELHKYSYDDVVKMLYVASHPNDIEKWIKELSNKRELLKQINNLNLDEKLTVKDIKEKIWNL
;
A
#
# COMPACT_ATOMS: atom_id res chain seq x y z
N MET A 1 -13.35 -18.20 -6.34
CA MET A 1 -11.92 -17.82 -6.20
C MET A 1 -11.07 -19.08 -6.17
N ASN A 2 -9.85 -19.04 -6.71
CA ASN A 2 -8.98 -20.21 -6.83
C ASN A 2 -8.28 -20.49 -5.48
N PRO A 3 -8.27 -21.74 -4.97
CA PRO A 3 -7.66 -22.08 -3.67
C PRO A 3 -6.14 -21.89 -3.64
N ASN A 4 -5.49 -21.81 -4.81
CA ASN A 4 -4.04 -21.63 -4.92
C ASN A 4 -3.62 -20.15 -4.99
N TYR A 5 -4.58 -19.21 -4.92
CA TYR A 5 -4.28 -17.78 -5.00
C TYR A 5 -3.90 -17.21 -3.64
N VAL A 6 -2.78 -16.51 -3.62
CA VAL A 6 -2.32 -15.72 -2.46
C VAL A 6 -2.30 -14.26 -2.88
N TYR A 7 -3.25 -13.49 -2.35
CA TYR A 7 -3.33 -12.05 -2.55
C TYR A 7 -2.26 -11.39 -1.69
N ILE A 8 -1.39 -10.56 -2.27
CA ILE A 8 -0.26 -9.98 -1.54
C ILE A 8 -0.01 -8.54 -1.96
N ASP A 9 0.36 -7.73 -0.98
CA ASP A 9 0.79 -6.34 -1.16
C ASP A 9 2.03 -6.06 -0.29
N PHE A 10 2.99 -5.29 -0.81
CA PHE A 10 4.22 -4.95 -0.11
C PHE A 10 4.31 -3.45 0.18
N GLU A 11 4.78 -3.12 1.40
CA GLU A 11 5.31 -1.79 1.67
C GLU A 11 6.83 -1.80 1.54
N ALA A 12 7.36 -0.77 0.88
CA ALA A 12 8.78 -0.64 0.64
C ALA A 12 9.32 0.75 0.95
N ILE A 13 10.59 0.79 1.35
CA ILE A 13 11.32 2.03 1.48
C ILE A 13 11.78 2.46 0.09
N THR A 14 11.29 3.61 -0.36
CA THR A 14 11.57 4.19 -1.68
C THR A 14 12.36 5.49 -1.57
N ASN A 15 12.82 6.01 -2.70
CA ASN A 15 13.49 7.30 -2.75
C ASN A 15 12.54 8.46 -2.39
N PRO A 16 13.03 9.49 -1.68
CA PRO A 16 14.45 9.72 -1.35
C PRO A 16 14.95 9.00 -0.08
N PHE A 17 14.06 8.39 0.69
CA PHE A 17 14.41 7.82 2.00
C PHE A 17 15.39 6.66 1.91
N ALA A 18 15.23 5.78 0.90
CA ALA A 18 16.13 4.66 0.67
C ALA A 18 17.59 5.12 0.48
N ARG A 19 17.81 6.24 -0.22
CA ARG A 19 19.14 6.85 -0.43
C ARG A 19 19.78 7.35 0.86
N LEU A 20 18.99 7.83 1.83
CA LEU A 20 19.52 8.31 3.11
C LEU A 20 20.16 7.19 3.92
N ILE A 21 19.52 6.01 3.92
CA ILE A 21 19.95 4.82 4.67
C ILE A 21 20.78 3.84 3.83
N ASN A 22 21.11 4.21 2.59
CA ASN A 22 21.96 3.46 1.67
C ASN A 22 21.44 2.05 1.34
N ILE A 23 20.15 1.94 1.02
CA ILE A 23 19.54 0.70 0.52
C ILE A 23 18.91 0.93 -0.87
N PRO A 24 18.71 -0.12 -1.68
CA PRO A 24 18.01 -0.01 -2.95
C PRO A 24 16.58 0.54 -2.77
N SER A 25 16.15 1.42 -3.69
CA SER A 25 14.75 1.88 -3.72
C SER A 25 13.80 0.70 -4.01
N GLY A 26 12.71 0.65 -3.25
CA GLY A 26 11.76 -0.47 -3.31
C GLY A 26 12.24 -1.68 -2.50
N THR A 27 13.06 -1.48 -1.46
CA THR A 27 13.38 -2.56 -0.51
C THR A 27 12.18 -2.78 0.40
N PRO A 28 11.54 -3.97 0.40
CA PRO A 28 10.35 -4.23 1.19
C PRO A 28 10.70 -4.33 2.68
N TYR A 29 9.80 -3.82 3.51
CA TYR A 29 9.89 -3.95 4.96
C TYR A 29 8.58 -4.42 5.61
N ALA A 30 7.47 -4.39 4.87
CA ALA A 30 6.24 -5.02 5.30
C ALA A 30 5.58 -5.74 4.12
N TYR A 31 4.74 -6.70 4.45
CA TYR A 31 3.79 -7.26 3.50
C TYR A 31 2.49 -7.58 4.22
N THR A 32 1.40 -7.60 3.47
CA THR A 32 0.18 -8.29 3.87
C THR A 32 -0.12 -9.36 2.84
N LEU A 33 -0.50 -10.55 3.29
CA LEU A 33 -1.04 -11.59 2.42
C LEU A 33 -2.40 -12.08 2.89
N GLY A 34 -3.21 -12.55 1.94
CA GLY A 34 -4.54 -13.12 2.17
C GLY A 34 -4.78 -14.32 1.26
N LEU A 35 -5.38 -15.37 1.82
CA LEU A 35 -5.74 -16.60 1.11
C LEU A 35 -6.87 -17.33 1.85
N LEU A 36 -7.40 -18.37 1.20
CA LEU A 36 -8.40 -19.26 1.78
C LEU A 36 -7.73 -20.30 2.70
N ASP A 37 -8.28 -20.47 3.90
CA ASP A 37 -7.95 -21.61 4.77
C ASP A 37 -8.61 -22.92 4.29
N ASP A 38 -8.34 -24.01 5.01
CA ASP A 38 -8.92 -25.34 4.72
C ASP A 38 -10.46 -25.39 4.81
N LYS A 39 -11.10 -24.36 5.38
CA LYS A 39 -12.55 -24.23 5.50
C LYS A 39 -13.12 -23.21 4.51
N ASN A 40 -12.35 -22.85 3.48
CA ASN A 40 -12.70 -21.83 2.50
C ASN A 40 -13.05 -20.47 3.12
N THR A 41 -12.43 -20.13 4.26
CA THR A 41 -12.57 -18.82 4.90
C THR A 41 -11.34 -17.98 4.63
N PHE A 42 -11.53 -16.70 4.27
CA PHE A 42 -10.40 -15.79 4.09
C PHE A 42 -9.70 -15.52 5.42
N LYS A 43 -8.38 -15.68 5.39
CA LYS A 43 -7.49 -15.22 6.45
C LYS A 43 -6.48 -14.27 5.86
N VAL A 44 -6.15 -13.24 6.62
CA VAL A 44 -5.19 -12.20 6.24
C VAL A 44 -4.14 -12.12 7.34
N LYS A 45 -2.86 -12.01 6.94
CA LYS A 45 -1.71 -11.83 7.83
C LYS A 45 -0.87 -10.67 7.33
N THR A 46 -0.49 -9.80 8.25
CA THR A 46 0.42 -8.68 8.00
C THR A 46 1.70 -8.89 8.79
N PHE A 47 2.82 -8.70 8.12
CA PHE A 47 4.15 -8.71 8.70
C PHE A 47 4.78 -7.33 8.54
N ILE A 48 5.39 -6.82 9.61
CA ILE A 48 6.18 -5.59 9.61
C ILE A 48 7.55 -5.91 10.19
N MET A 49 8.61 -5.45 9.53
CA MET A 49 10.01 -5.70 9.90
C MET A 49 10.33 -5.18 11.30
N ASP A 50 10.98 -6.03 12.10
CA ASP A 50 11.69 -5.61 13.30
C ASP A 50 13.16 -5.32 12.93
N PHE A 51 13.46 -4.06 12.61
CA PHE A 51 14.81 -3.66 12.19
C PHE A 51 15.87 -3.79 13.29
N LYS A 52 15.47 -3.87 14.57
CA LYS A 52 16.42 -4.17 15.67
C LYS A 52 17.03 -5.57 15.51
N LYS A 53 16.32 -6.48 14.84
CA LYS A 53 16.77 -7.84 14.53
C LYS A 53 17.26 -8.02 13.09
N HIS A 54 16.73 -7.22 12.15
CA HIS A 54 16.92 -7.42 10.72
C HIS A 54 17.25 -6.11 9.99
N ALA A 55 18.43 -5.55 10.25
CA ALA A 55 18.87 -4.29 9.65
C ALA A 55 19.60 -4.44 8.31
N THR A 56 20.11 -5.63 7.95
CA THR A 56 20.85 -5.81 6.68
C THR A 56 19.93 -6.26 5.56
N ILE A 57 20.22 -5.87 4.32
CA ILE A 57 19.44 -6.26 3.13
C ILE A 57 19.23 -7.77 3.06
N ASN A 58 20.29 -8.56 3.26
CA ASN A 58 20.19 -10.01 3.22
C ASN A 58 19.28 -10.55 4.34
N SER A 59 19.40 -10.01 5.56
CA SER A 59 18.54 -10.40 6.67
C SER A 59 17.06 -10.05 6.43
N MET A 60 16.79 -8.89 5.82
CA MET A 60 15.44 -8.45 5.46
C MET A 60 14.79 -9.42 4.46
N TRP A 61 15.48 -9.75 3.37
CA TRP A 61 14.96 -10.71 2.39
C TRP A 61 14.76 -12.11 2.98
N ALA A 62 15.72 -12.57 3.81
CA ALA A 62 15.64 -13.88 4.43
C ALA A 62 14.44 -13.99 5.39
N ILE A 63 14.21 -12.98 6.23
CA ILE A 63 13.07 -13.03 7.17
C ILE A 63 11.73 -12.88 6.45
N ILE A 64 11.63 -12.04 5.42
CA ILE A 64 10.41 -11.93 4.61
C ILE A 64 10.08 -13.27 3.96
N ARG A 65 11.07 -13.93 3.31
CA ARG A 65 10.87 -15.26 2.72
C ARG A 65 10.36 -16.26 3.76
N LYS A 66 11.02 -16.32 4.92
CA LYS A 66 10.67 -17.23 6.01
C LYS A 66 9.24 -16.97 6.50
N ARG A 67 8.86 -15.71 6.66
CA ARG A 67 7.54 -15.33 7.19
C ARG A 67 6.42 -15.60 6.20
N ILE A 68 6.61 -15.34 4.90
CA ILE A 68 5.61 -15.68 3.88
C ILE A 68 5.33 -17.19 3.87
N LEU A 69 6.39 -18.01 3.88
CA LEU A 69 6.24 -19.47 3.93
C LEU A 69 5.48 -19.93 5.19
N GLN A 70 5.84 -19.36 6.35
CA GLN A 70 5.16 -19.65 7.60
C GLN A 70 3.69 -19.22 7.59
N ASP A 71 3.38 -18.02 7.12
CA ASP A 71 2.03 -17.48 7.14
C ASP A 71 1.10 -18.21 6.17
N ILE A 72 1.59 -18.58 4.97
CA ILE A 72 0.84 -19.42 4.03
C ILE A 72 0.53 -20.77 4.67
N ASN A 73 1.53 -21.45 5.21
CA ASN A 73 1.35 -22.75 5.86
C ASN A 73 0.44 -22.68 7.10
N ASN A 74 0.52 -21.60 7.88
CA ASN A 74 -0.32 -21.39 9.05
C ASN A 74 -1.79 -21.15 8.69
N ILE A 75 -2.06 -20.55 7.53
CA ILE A 75 -3.42 -20.32 7.05
C ILE A 75 -3.97 -21.57 6.36
N ASN A 76 -3.18 -22.20 5.50
CA ASN A 76 -3.57 -23.37 4.71
C ASN A 76 -2.39 -24.34 4.61
N GLN A 77 -2.43 -25.39 5.43
CA GLN A 77 -1.35 -26.39 5.51
C GLN A 77 -1.26 -27.27 4.26
N LYS A 78 -2.33 -27.35 3.47
CA LYS A 78 -2.38 -28.14 2.24
C LYS A 78 -1.78 -27.41 1.04
N LEU A 79 -1.63 -26.08 1.14
CA LEU A 79 -1.13 -25.26 0.05
C LEU A 79 0.40 -25.28 -0.01
N SER A 80 0.94 -25.97 -1.01
CA SER A 80 2.37 -25.95 -1.30
C SER A 80 2.77 -24.65 -2.00
N ILE A 81 3.86 -24.02 -1.53
CA ILE A 81 4.41 -22.80 -2.15
C ILE A 81 4.66 -22.96 -3.66
N LYS A 82 5.02 -24.16 -4.14
CA LYS A 82 5.27 -24.41 -5.57
C LYS A 82 4.03 -24.21 -6.44
N ASN A 83 2.84 -24.36 -5.86
CA ASN A 83 1.56 -24.26 -6.56
C ASN A 83 0.91 -22.88 -6.42
N VAL A 84 1.51 -22.00 -5.60
CA VAL A 84 0.95 -20.67 -5.32
C VAL A 84 1.10 -19.76 -6.54
N ILE A 85 -0.01 -19.10 -6.88
CA ILE A 85 -0.01 -17.94 -7.77
C ILE A 85 -0.26 -16.71 -6.90
N PHE A 86 0.69 -15.77 -6.92
CA PHE A 86 0.55 -14.52 -6.18
C PHE A 86 -0.28 -13.52 -6.98
N ILE A 87 -1.25 -12.90 -6.34
CA ILE A 87 -2.15 -11.91 -6.94
C ILE A 87 -1.89 -10.56 -6.28
N GLY A 88 -1.62 -9.53 -7.08
CA GLY A 88 -1.56 -8.14 -6.62
C GLY A 88 -2.38 -7.24 -7.53
N HIS A 89 -2.81 -6.07 -7.06
CA HIS A 89 -3.71 -5.22 -7.86
C HIS A 89 -3.04 -4.70 -9.14
N ASN A 90 -1.89 -4.04 -9.00
CA ASN A 90 -1.02 -3.59 -10.09
C ASN A 90 0.43 -4.02 -9.75
N PRO A 91 0.77 -5.31 -9.93
CA PRO A 91 1.78 -6.00 -9.13
C PRO A 91 3.23 -5.73 -9.58
N VAL A 92 3.65 -4.48 -9.77
CA VAL A 92 5.02 -4.16 -10.20
C VAL A 92 6.02 -4.43 -9.08
N LEU A 93 5.74 -3.92 -7.87
CA LEU A 93 6.57 -4.16 -6.69
C LEU A 93 6.49 -5.62 -6.25
N GLU A 94 5.27 -6.17 -6.23
CA GLU A 94 4.97 -7.56 -5.88
C GLU A 94 5.74 -8.50 -6.80
N ASN A 95 5.71 -8.28 -8.12
CA ASN A 95 6.47 -9.08 -9.06
C ASN A 95 7.97 -9.03 -8.79
N LYS A 96 8.54 -7.84 -8.54
CA LYS A 96 9.96 -7.70 -8.19
C LYS A 96 10.32 -8.43 -6.90
N CYS A 97 9.51 -8.28 -5.85
CA CYS A 97 9.72 -8.89 -4.54
C CYS A 97 9.56 -10.41 -4.61
N ILE A 98 8.46 -10.89 -5.19
CA ILE A 98 8.17 -12.31 -5.33
C ILE A 98 9.17 -13.00 -6.25
N LYS A 99 9.57 -12.42 -7.38
CA LYS A 99 10.60 -13.06 -8.23
C LYS A 99 11.96 -13.17 -7.55
N LYS A 100 12.30 -12.24 -6.67
CA LYS A 100 13.49 -12.35 -5.83
C LYS A 100 13.34 -13.43 -4.75
N LEU A 101 12.17 -13.50 -4.13
CA LEU A 101 11.91 -14.41 -3.03
C LEU A 101 11.66 -15.83 -3.51
N PHE A 102 10.88 -16.04 -4.57
CA PHE A 102 10.40 -17.30 -5.13
C PHE A 102 10.40 -17.24 -6.67
N PRO A 103 11.55 -17.48 -7.33
CA PRO A 103 11.73 -17.23 -8.77
C PRO A 103 10.72 -17.92 -9.69
N GLU A 104 10.32 -19.14 -9.35
CA GLU A 104 9.42 -19.99 -10.15
C GLU A 104 7.94 -19.61 -10.00
N ASN A 105 7.58 -18.88 -8.95
CA ASN A 105 6.17 -18.54 -8.69
C ASN A 105 5.66 -17.49 -9.67
N LYS A 106 4.41 -17.64 -10.10
CA LYS A 106 3.73 -16.66 -10.95
C LYS A 106 3.20 -15.50 -10.11
N VAL A 107 3.19 -14.32 -10.72
CA VAL A 107 2.57 -13.12 -10.19
C VAL A 107 1.62 -12.59 -11.25
N GLU A 108 0.35 -12.44 -10.88
CA GLU A 108 -0.72 -12.02 -11.80
C GLU A 108 -1.43 -10.78 -11.26
N PRO A 109 -1.88 -9.88 -12.16
CA PRO A 109 -2.69 -8.75 -11.75
C PRO A 109 -4.09 -9.22 -11.35
N LEU A 110 -4.66 -8.60 -10.32
CA LEU A 110 -6.02 -8.84 -9.84
C LEU A 110 -7.06 -8.62 -10.95
N ILE A 111 -6.86 -7.57 -11.76
CA ILE A 111 -7.70 -7.21 -12.89
C ILE A 111 -6.79 -7.01 -14.09
N GLN A 112 -7.04 -7.72 -15.18
CA GLN A 112 -6.26 -7.58 -16.39
C GLN A 112 -6.51 -6.22 -17.07
N LYS A 113 -5.45 -5.61 -17.60
CA LYS A 113 -5.50 -4.40 -18.46
C LYS A 113 -6.19 -3.18 -17.83
N THR A 114 -6.18 -3.04 -16.50
CA THR A 114 -6.66 -1.83 -15.82
C THR A 114 -5.50 -1.02 -15.24
N THR A 115 -5.65 0.31 -15.24
CA THR A 115 -4.75 1.25 -14.57
C THR A 115 -5.44 1.98 -13.42
N VAL A 116 -6.69 1.64 -13.12
CA VAL A 116 -7.44 2.24 -12.01
C VAL A 116 -6.82 1.80 -10.69
N SER A 117 -6.56 2.72 -9.77
CA SER A 117 -6.04 2.36 -8.45
C SER A 117 -7.10 1.64 -7.60
N LEU A 118 -6.66 0.68 -6.78
CA LEU A 118 -7.55 -0.12 -5.94
C LEU A 118 -8.41 0.76 -5.02
N SER A 119 -7.79 1.73 -4.33
CA SER A 119 -8.50 2.65 -3.44
C SER A 119 -9.58 3.49 -4.16
N LYS A 120 -9.41 3.80 -5.45
CA LYS A 120 -10.46 4.48 -6.24
C LYS A 120 -11.55 3.50 -6.64
N LEU A 121 -11.18 2.27 -7.04
CA LEU A 121 -12.11 1.20 -7.40
C LEU A 121 -13.07 0.88 -6.25
N THR A 122 -12.54 0.82 -5.03
CA THR A 122 -13.28 0.39 -3.85
C THR A 122 -13.74 1.53 -2.94
N ALA A 123 -13.59 2.79 -3.37
CA ALA A 123 -13.85 3.98 -2.55
C ALA A 123 -15.27 4.05 -1.95
N LYS A 124 -16.26 3.44 -2.62
CA LYS A 124 -17.65 3.38 -2.13
C LYS A 124 -17.79 2.54 -0.85
N PHE A 125 -16.93 1.55 -0.68
CA PHE A 125 -17.01 0.56 0.40
C PHE A 125 -15.88 0.75 1.42
N PHE A 126 -14.76 1.34 0.99
CA PHE A 126 -13.58 1.57 1.79
C PHE A 126 -13.20 3.06 1.71
N ASN A 127 -13.55 3.82 2.75
CA ASN A 127 -13.35 5.27 2.85
C ASN A 127 -12.57 5.68 4.10
N LYS A 128 -11.78 4.76 4.65
CA LYS A 128 -11.00 5.02 5.86
C LYS A 128 -9.89 6.03 5.58
N ASN A 129 -9.72 6.97 6.49
CA ASN A 129 -8.53 7.81 6.53
C ASN A 129 -7.40 7.06 7.27
N TYR A 130 -6.20 7.11 6.71
CA TYR A 130 -5.01 6.46 7.25
C TYR A 130 -4.04 7.48 7.85
N PHE A 131 -3.19 6.98 8.74
CA PHE A 131 -2.05 7.73 9.30
C PHE A 131 -2.41 9.05 9.99
N SER A 132 -3.63 9.21 10.53
CA SER A 132 -4.06 10.49 11.11
C SER A 132 -3.14 10.99 12.22
N LYS A 133 -2.63 10.10 13.09
CA LYS A 133 -1.69 10.50 14.13
C LYS A 133 -0.34 10.90 13.55
N THR A 134 0.15 10.12 12.59
CA THR A 134 1.42 10.41 11.90
C THR A 134 1.34 11.73 11.12
N LYS A 135 0.22 12.00 10.43
CA LYS A 135 -0.03 13.25 9.70
C LYS A 135 0.01 14.47 10.62
N ASN A 136 -0.68 14.41 11.76
CA ASN A 136 -0.65 15.49 12.76
C ASN A 136 0.78 15.82 13.23
N VAL A 137 1.63 14.80 13.41
CA VAL A 137 3.03 15.04 13.78
C VAL A 137 3.84 15.62 12.61
N ILE A 138 3.63 15.14 11.38
CA ILE A 138 4.30 15.72 10.20
C ILE A 138 3.93 17.20 10.03
N GLU A 139 2.65 17.54 10.21
CA GLU A 139 2.13 18.91 10.12
C GLU A 139 2.75 19.85 11.16
N SER A 140 3.01 19.35 12.38
CA SER A 140 3.61 20.15 13.45
C SER A 140 5.13 20.32 13.33
N THR A 141 5.80 19.64 12.39
CA THR A 141 7.23 19.81 12.16
C THR A 141 7.54 21.15 11.49
N ASN A 142 8.80 21.60 11.51
CA ASN A 142 9.26 22.74 10.71
C ASN A 142 9.79 22.32 9.32
N ASP A 143 9.66 21.05 8.94
CA ASP A 143 10.20 20.52 7.69
C ASP A 143 9.16 20.62 6.54
N ASN A 144 9.31 21.66 5.71
CA ASN A 144 8.44 21.90 4.56
C ASN A 144 8.50 20.76 3.51
N TYR A 145 9.63 20.05 3.42
CA TYR A 145 9.71 18.91 2.51
C TYR A 145 8.79 17.78 2.99
N LEU A 146 8.83 17.44 4.28
CA LEU A 146 7.97 16.39 4.84
C LEU A 146 6.49 16.74 4.70
N LYS A 147 6.09 17.99 4.98
CA LYS A 147 4.69 18.43 4.82
C LYS A 147 4.20 18.24 3.38
N ASN A 148 4.92 18.82 2.43
CA ASN A 148 4.52 18.84 1.03
C ASN A 148 4.62 17.47 0.36
N ALA A 149 5.58 16.64 0.79
CA ALA A 149 5.80 15.33 0.19
C ALA A 149 4.86 14.24 0.74
N LEU A 150 4.38 14.36 1.98
CA LEU A 150 3.76 13.25 2.71
C LEU A 150 2.28 13.41 3.05
N ILE A 151 1.80 14.59 3.47
CA ILE A 151 0.51 14.76 4.16
C ILE A 151 -0.67 14.11 3.40
N ASP A 152 -0.75 14.32 2.09
CA ASP A 152 -1.86 13.81 1.25
C ASP A 152 -1.58 12.48 0.55
N LYS A 153 -0.44 11.84 0.85
CA LYS A 153 0.07 10.69 0.10
C LYS A 153 0.34 9.53 1.04
N ASP A 154 -0.69 8.74 1.34
CA ASP A 154 -0.61 7.58 2.26
C ASP A 154 0.53 6.61 1.90
N GLY A 155 0.74 6.29 0.61
CA GLY A 155 1.86 5.45 0.18
C GLY A 155 3.24 6.09 0.40
N ALA A 156 3.34 7.43 0.34
CA ALA A 156 4.57 8.14 0.68
C ALA A 156 4.81 8.12 2.19
N ILE A 157 3.75 8.25 3.00
CA ILE A 157 3.82 8.08 4.45
C ILE A 157 4.27 6.67 4.81
N ALA A 158 3.71 5.62 4.19
CA ALA A 158 4.16 4.25 4.42
C ALA A 158 5.67 4.10 4.13
N SER A 159 6.14 4.55 2.96
CA SER A 159 7.57 4.55 2.64
C SER A 159 8.43 5.34 3.65
N PHE A 160 7.95 6.49 4.13
CA PHE A 160 8.63 7.28 5.16
C PHE A 160 8.71 6.52 6.49
N LEU A 161 7.61 5.88 6.92
CA LEU A 161 7.55 5.12 8.16
C LEU A 161 8.50 3.90 8.12
N GLY A 162 8.67 3.24 6.98
CA GLY A 162 9.69 2.21 6.82
C GLY A 162 11.11 2.74 7.07
N TYR A 163 11.44 3.91 6.52
CA TYR A 163 12.69 4.61 6.82
C TYR A 163 12.80 5.00 8.30
N TRP A 164 11.73 5.54 8.88
CA TRP A 164 11.72 5.97 10.26
C TRP A 164 11.99 4.79 11.20
N LEU A 165 11.29 3.67 11.00
CA LEU A 165 11.48 2.44 11.77
C LEU A 165 12.92 1.92 11.63
N TYR A 166 13.50 1.98 10.44
CA TYR A 166 14.88 1.60 10.21
C TYR A 166 15.84 2.47 11.01
N VAL A 167 15.78 3.80 10.85
CA VAL A 167 16.70 4.74 11.50
C VAL A 167 16.53 4.71 13.02
N ASN A 168 15.30 4.65 13.51
CA ASN A 168 14.98 4.58 14.94
C ASN A 168 15.51 3.29 15.60
N SER A 169 15.75 2.23 14.83
CA SER A 169 16.36 0.99 15.34
C SER A 169 17.89 1.04 15.47
N LEU A 170 18.55 2.00 14.81
CA LEU A 170 20.00 2.10 14.80
C LEU A 170 20.53 2.68 16.11
N LYS A 171 21.59 2.09 16.64
CA LYS A 171 22.30 2.58 17.83
C LYS A 171 23.49 3.45 17.42
N ASN A 172 23.88 4.38 18.31
CA ASN A 172 25.14 5.15 18.21
C ASN A 172 25.31 5.98 16.92
N LEU A 173 24.21 6.46 16.32
CA LEU A 173 24.29 7.40 15.21
C LEU A 173 24.89 8.74 15.68
N ARG A 174 25.92 9.24 14.97
CA ARG A 174 26.51 10.55 15.21
C ARG A 174 25.46 11.66 15.11
N ALA A 175 25.70 12.81 15.75
CA ALA A 175 24.77 13.94 15.71
C ALA A 175 24.48 14.42 14.28
N ASN A 176 25.50 14.43 13.42
CA ASN A 176 25.43 14.87 12.03
C ASN A 176 25.22 13.73 11.01
N ASP A 177 24.80 12.53 11.44
CA ASP A 177 24.57 11.43 10.49
C ASP A 177 23.42 11.78 9.54
N LYS A 178 23.67 11.76 8.22
CA LYS A 178 22.66 12.07 7.18
C LYS A 178 21.38 11.23 7.31
N LYS A 179 21.45 10.05 7.92
CA LYS A 179 20.29 9.18 8.18
C LYS A 179 19.29 9.83 9.13
N LYS A 180 19.67 10.84 9.91
CA LYS A 180 18.78 11.57 10.82
C LYS A 180 18.04 12.73 10.15
N LYS A 181 18.30 13.02 8.87
CA LYS A 181 17.78 14.23 8.18
C LYS A 181 16.28 14.44 8.40
N PHE A 182 15.49 13.37 8.30
CA PHE A 182 14.04 13.40 8.47
C PHE A 182 13.55 12.63 9.71
N LEU A 183 14.43 12.40 10.68
CA LEU A 183 14.06 11.71 11.92
C LEU A 183 13.33 12.69 12.84
N ILE A 184 12.00 12.59 12.85
CA ILE A 184 11.11 13.35 13.74
C ILE A 184 10.65 12.46 14.89
N GLU A 185 10.16 13.04 15.99
CA GLU A 185 9.67 12.27 17.13
C GLU A 185 8.32 11.61 16.81
N LEU A 186 8.30 10.29 16.65
CA LEU A 186 7.08 9.50 16.47
C LEU A 186 6.98 8.39 17.50
N ASN A 187 5.76 7.96 17.76
CA ASN A 187 5.49 6.82 18.63
C ASN A 187 5.49 5.51 17.81
N GLU A 188 6.51 4.66 18.01
CA GLU A 188 6.68 3.38 17.29
C GLU A 188 5.41 2.50 17.34
N LYS A 189 4.74 2.42 18.50
CA LYS A 189 3.52 1.62 18.66
C LYS A 189 2.35 2.16 17.82
N ASN A 190 2.18 3.48 17.75
CA ASN A 190 1.16 4.09 16.89
C ASN A 190 1.47 3.84 15.41
N ILE A 191 2.74 4.00 15.00
CA ILE A 191 3.20 3.73 13.63
C ILE A 191 2.86 2.30 13.22
N LEU A 192 3.24 1.31 14.03
CA LEU A 192 3.00 -0.10 13.73
C LEU A 192 1.49 -0.39 13.60
N LYS A 193 0.66 0.24 14.43
CA LYS A 193 -0.81 0.11 14.35
C LYS A 193 -1.39 0.73 13.08
N GLU A 194 -0.92 1.93 12.70
CA GLU A 194 -1.41 2.62 11.50
C GLU A 194 -0.95 1.91 10.21
N LEU A 195 0.32 1.51 10.14
CA LEU A 195 0.87 0.69 9.04
C LEU A 195 0.11 -0.62 8.89
N HIS A 196 -0.08 -1.36 9.99
CA HIS A 196 -0.83 -2.60 9.94
C HIS A 196 -2.24 -2.37 9.39
N LYS A 197 -2.95 -1.32 9.86
CA LYS A 197 -4.31 -1.04 9.40
C LYS A 197 -4.33 -0.69 7.91
N TYR A 198 -3.39 0.12 7.44
CA TYR A 198 -3.26 0.53 6.04
C TYR A 198 -3.01 -0.69 5.14
N SER A 199 -1.91 -1.42 5.38
CA SER A 199 -1.51 -2.55 4.53
C SER A 199 -2.49 -3.73 4.65
N TYR A 200 -3.18 -3.90 5.78
CA TYR A 200 -4.24 -4.91 5.92
C TYR A 200 -5.42 -4.60 5.01
N ASP A 201 -5.87 -3.35 4.97
CA ASP A 201 -7.04 -2.94 4.21
C ASP A 201 -6.83 -3.10 2.70
N ASP A 202 -5.60 -2.90 2.19
CA ASP A 202 -5.30 -3.09 0.76
C ASP A 202 -5.50 -4.55 0.30
N VAL A 203 -5.09 -5.54 1.10
CA VAL A 203 -5.39 -6.95 0.78
C VAL A 203 -6.88 -7.26 0.94
N VAL A 204 -7.55 -6.70 1.95
CA VAL A 204 -9.00 -6.87 2.09
C VAL A 204 -9.77 -6.30 0.90
N LYS A 205 -9.36 -5.14 0.38
CA LYS A 205 -9.92 -4.57 -0.85
C LYS A 205 -9.70 -5.52 -2.04
N MET A 206 -8.52 -6.11 -2.19
CA MET A 206 -8.26 -7.09 -3.26
C MET A 206 -9.17 -8.31 -3.15
N LEU A 207 -9.35 -8.85 -1.93
CA LEU A 207 -10.25 -9.95 -1.66
C LEU A 207 -11.71 -9.58 -1.98
N TYR A 208 -12.15 -8.38 -1.59
CA TYR A 208 -13.48 -7.88 -1.88
C TYR A 208 -13.73 -7.75 -3.39
N VAL A 209 -12.77 -7.22 -4.14
CA VAL A 209 -12.87 -7.12 -5.61
C VAL A 209 -12.94 -8.51 -6.23
N ALA A 210 -12.08 -9.44 -5.80
CA ALA A 210 -12.06 -10.80 -6.32
C ALA A 210 -13.32 -11.62 -5.98
N SER A 211 -14.06 -11.26 -4.92
CA SER A 211 -15.34 -11.88 -4.59
C SER A 211 -16.53 -11.31 -5.36
N HIS A 212 -16.35 -10.22 -6.12
CA HIS A 212 -17.39 -9.55 -6.91
C HIS A 212 -16.98 -9.35 -8.38
N PRO A 213 -16.58 -10.42 -9.11
CA PRO A 213 -16.05 -10.29 -10.47
C PRO A 213 -17.05 -9.63 -11.45
N ASN A 214 -18.35 -9.89 -11.27
CA ASN A 214 -19.40 -9.38 -12.14
C ASN A 214 -19.65 -7.87 -11.99
N ASP A 215 -19.20 -7.26 -10.89
CA ASP A 215 -19.39 -5.83 -10.64
C ASP A 215 -18.21 -4.96 -11.09
N ILE A 216 -17.06 -5.59 -11.41
CA ILE A 216 -15.81 -4.88 -11.69
C ILE A 216 -15.95 -3.93 -12.89
N GLU A 217 -16.49 -4.40 -14.01
CA GLU A 217 -16.67 -3.58 -15.21
C GLU A 217 -17.60 -2.39 -14.93
N LYS A 218 -18.67 -2.62 -14.16
CA LYS A 218 -19.59 -1.57 -13.73
C LYS A 218 -18.86 -0.51 -12.91
N TRP A 219 -18.07 -0.90 -11.92
CA TRP A 219 -17.30 0.04 -11.09
C TRP A 219 -16.27 0.82 -11.90
N ILE A 220 -15.57 0.16 -12.84
CA ILE A 220 -14.61 0.82 -13.75
C ILE A 220 -15.33 1.87 -14.61
N LYS A 221 -16.47 1.51 -15.22
CA LYS A 221 -17.27 2.43 -16.05
C LYS A 221 -17.77 3.63 -15.25
N GLU A 222 -18.31 3.39 -14.05
CA GLU A 222 -18.75 4.47 -13.16
C GLU A 222 -17.60 5.43 -12.80
N LEU A 223 -16.40 4.90 -12.54
CA LEU A 223 -15.23 5.74 -12.25
C LEU A 223 -14.76 6.53 -13.46
N SER A 224 -14.79 5.93 -14.65
CA SER A 224 -14.50 6.64 -15.90
C SER A 224 -15.46 7.81 -16.10
N ASN A 225 -16.77 7.57 -15.94
CA ASN A 225 -17.79 8.60 -16.07
C ASN A 225 -17.61 9.73 -15.04
N LYS A 226 -17.31 9.38 -13.78
CA LYS A 226 -17.04 10.38 -12.74
C LYS A 226 -15.82 11.24 -13.05
N ARG A 227 -14.74 10.63 -13.57
CA ARG A 227 -13.53 11.38 -13.97
C ARG A 227 -13.80 12.33 -15.12
N GLU A 228 -14.55 11.87 -16.12
CA GLU A 228 -14.92 12.70 -17.26
C GLU A 228 -15.81 13.88 -16.82
N LEU A 229 -16.80 13.63 -15.96
CA LEU A 229 -17.64 14.68 -15.38
C LEU A 229 -16.81 15.70 -14.59
N LEU A 230 -15.88 15.27 -13.74
CA LEU A 230 -15.01 16.18 -12.99
C LEU A 230 -14.12 17.01 -13.92
N LYS A 231 -13.61 16.43 -15.00
CA LYS A 231 -12.84 17.15 -16.01
C LYS A 231 -13.69 18.23 -16.69
N GLN A 232 -14.92 17.91 -17.05
CA GLN A 232 -15.87 18.86 -17.62
C GLN A 232 -16.20 19.99 -16.64
N ILE A 233 -16.50 19.65 -15.38
CA ILE A 233 -16.75 20.62 -14.29
C ILE A 233 -15.57 21.58 -14.12
N ASN A 234 -14.33 21.07 -14.08
CA ASN A 234 -13.13 21.89 -13.91
C ASN A 234 -12.91 22.84 -15.11
N ASN A 235 -13.31 22.45 -16.31
CA ASN A 235 -13.22 23.31 -17.50
C ASN A 235 -14.25 24.45 -17.49
N LEU A 236 -15.34 24.32 -16.72
CA LEU A 236 -16.45 25.27 -16.70
C LEU A 236 -16.24 26.46 -15.75
N ASN A 237 -15.08 26.57 -15.09
CA ASN A 237 -14.74 27.63 -14.11
C ASN A 237 -15.92 27.95 -13.18
N LEU A 238 -16.48 26.89 -12.59
CA LEU A 238 -17.68 26.98 -11.75
C LEU A 238 -17.31 27.56 -10.38
N ASP A 239 -18.00 28.62 -9.96
CA ASP A 239 -17.91 29.22 -8.62
C ASP A 239 -18.57 28.29 -7.58
N GLU A 240 -18.05 28.26 -6.35
CA GLU A 240 -18.51 27.38 -5.24
C GLU A 240 -19.98 27.64 -4.85
N LYS A 241 -20.56 28.76 -5.30
CA LYS A 241 -21.94 29.17 -5.03
C LYS A 241 -22.97 28.71 -6.07
N LEU A 242 -22.55 28.02 -7.14
CA LEU A 242 -23.45 27.61 -8.22
C LEU A 242 -24.37 26.46 -7.80
N THR A 243 -25.67 26.59 -8.12
CA THR A 243 -26.64 25.52 -7.90
C THR A 243 -26.59 24.48 -9.02
N VAL A 244 -27.15 23.28 -8.79
CA VAL A 244 -27.27 22.24 -9.83
C VAL A 244 -28.02 22.76 -11.07
N LYS A 245 -28.94 23.70 -10.90
CA LYS A 245 -29.67 24.35 -12.01
C LYS A 245 -28.73 25.20 -12.86
N ASP A 246 -27.90 26.02 -12.22
CA ASP A 246 -26.95 26.91 -12.91
C ASP A 246 -25.90 26.12 -13.70
N ILE A 247 -25.45 24.98 -13.15
CA ILE A 247 -24.55 24.06 -13.85
C ILE A 247 -25.22 23.48 -15.10
N LYS A 248 -26.49 23.07 -15.01
CA LYS A 248 -27.24 22.55 -16.16
C LYS A 248 -27.42 23.61 -17.25
N GLU A 249 -27.82 24.84 -16.89
CA GLU A 249 -27.97 25.93 -17.86
C GLU A 249 -26.65 26.29 -18.56
N LYS A 250 -25.52 26.34 -17.83
CA LYS A 250 -24.20 26.57 -18.43
C LYS A 250 -23.75 25.47 -19.39
N ILE A 251 -24.11 24.21 -19.12
CA ILE A 251 -23.79 23.09 -20.02
C ILE A 251 -24.58 23.19 -21.33
N TRP A 252 -25.83 23.66 -21.29
CA TRP A 252 -26.67 23.79 -22.50
C TRP A 252 -26.43 25.07 -23.30
N ASN A 253 -25.81 26.10 -22.70
CA ASN A 253 -25.53 27.39 -23.34
C ASN A 253 -24.11 27.48 -23.97
N LEU A 254 -23.37 26.36 -24.01
CA LEU A 254 -22.11 26.18 -24.74
C LEU A 254 -22.37 25.38 -26.02
#